data_AF-A0A2H6NKY0-F1
#
_entry.id   AF-A0A2H6NKY0-F1
#
_cell.length_a   1.000
_cell.length_b   1.000
_cell.length_c   1.000
_cell.angle_alpha   90.00
_cell.angle_beta   90.00
_cell.angle_gamma   90.00
#
_symmetry.space_group_name_H-M   'P 1'
#
loop_
_entity.id
_entity.type
_entity.pdbx_description
1 polymer ?
#
loop_
_entity_poly.entity_id
_entity_poly.type
_entity_poly.pdbx_seq_one_letter_code
_entity_poly.pdbx_strand_id
1 'polypeptide(L)'
;IKGYFGSVKYYRLNNLETRRFSHPFSNRDILERIEMFYQDRANIQSGVTNHGFSLKYFEENQQCPLNNYYLELSDQYRSSLKSVASDWEKRLRGKNHSMLEDMKDTTPQFTEVSQPKKDLAFQIGRRFFEEAARNLSRTDGLLYINSSILALRDASHCGYSRASYVLGVIFEIGLGVSPDPLQGLLYSLVAAQEGDRLALMNLGYKHYRGVSNYLQDLEISYAYYSDVALKTPRDQQSGGGDQALVEAIRLQDDELLKALAKENGDIFMWLKHEAVRGDSAAQQRLGQMLFWGQQGVEKNVRKAVEWYAKGALENEDPVSLFDYSIVLFKGQGVKRNLRLAFQLMKKASSKGFPQAVNGLGWYYHTFKRDYAKAAKYWLKAEAMGSPEATFNLGVLHLDGLYPGTAGRNRTAAAGYFYKAAEKGHMEGTLHCSQFYITGNLPSFPRDPEKAVLWAKYVAEKNGYLGHFIQKALKAYLELSWNEALLYYALSAETGIEVSQTNLARLCEEKPNLTKRYFATDCVWKYYNFSISQSSAPSFAYLK
;
A
#
# COMPACT_ATOMS: atom_id res chain seq x y z
N ILE A 1 -6.07 6.68 26.51
CA ILE A 1 -5.90 7.85 25.62
C ILE A 1 -6.02 7.40 24.17
N LYS A 2 -6.89 8.05 23.41
CA LYS A 2 -6.86 8.02 21.94
C LYS A 2 -6.01 9.21 21.51
N GLY A 3 -4.92 8.97 20.81
CA GLY A 3 -4.05 10.02 20.28
C GLY A 3 -3.93 9.92 18.77
N TYR A 4 -3.20 10.88 18.21
CA TYR A 4 -2.96 10.97 16.78
C TYR A 4 -1.45 11.08 16.54
N PHE A 5 -0.95 10.40 15.50
CA PHE A 5 0.43 10.50 15.03
C PHE A 5 0.41 10.54 13.50
N GLY A 6 0.85 11.64 12.88
CA GLY A 6 0.49 11.94 11.50
C GLY A 6 -1.04 11.96 11.29
N SER A 7 -1.48 11.44 10.15
CA SER A 7 -2.91 11.22 9.84
C SER A 7 -3.54 10.05 10.61
N VAL A 8 -2.81 9.42 11.53
CA VAL A 8 -3.12 8.07 12.03
C VAL A 8 -3.54 8.07 13.49
N LYS A 9 -4.48 7.20 13.87
CA LYS A 9 -5.03 7.07 15.23
C LYS A 9 -4.29 5.99 16.02
N TYR A 10 -3.91 6.26 17.28
CA TYR A 10 -3.35 5.26 18.21
C TYR A 10 -4.13 5.19 19.53
N TYR A 11 -4.01 4.05 20.23
CA TYR A 11 -4.68 3.79 21.52
C TYR A 11 -3.64 3.39 22.58
N ARG A 12 -3.54 4.18 23.66
CA ARG A 12 -2.56 3.96 24.75
C ARG A 12 -3.21 4.04 26.13
N LEU A 13 -2.73 3.25 27.10
CA LEU A 13 -3.16 3.33 28.50
C LEU A 13 -2.49 4.54 29.21
N ASN A 14 -3.20 5.19 30.14
CA ASN A 14 -2.68 6.34 30.91
C ASN A 14 -1.46 6.00 31.78
N ASN A 15 -1.29 4.72 32.15
CA ASN A 15 -0.34 4.27 33.17
C ASN A 15 0.97 3.70 32.60
N LEU A 16 1.19 3.78 31.29
CA LEU A 16 2.53 3.53 30.75
C LEU A 16 3.41 4.69 31.21
N GLU A 17 4.44 4.39 32.00
CA GLU A 17 5.40 5.36 32.51
C GLU A 17 5.79 6.32 31.37
N THR A 18 5.43 7.59 31.54
CA THR A 18 5.64 8.70 30.61
C THR A 18 7.09 8.90 30.17
N ARG A 19 8.04 8.15 30.76
CA ARG A 19 9.47 8.14 30.45
C ARG A 19 9.86 7.33 29.21
N ARG A 20 9.00 6.46 28.66
CA ARG A 20 9.25 5.70 27.42
C ARG A 20 8.53 6.27 26.19
N PHE A 21 8.13 7.54 26.23
CA PHE A 21 7.58 8.21 25.06
C PHE A 21 8.71 8.59 24.11
N SER A 22 8.96 7.79 23.06
CA SER A 22 9.74 8.31 21.93
C SER A 22 8.84 9.24 21.13
N HIS A 23 8.88 10.53 21.42
CA HIS A 23 8.40 11.46 20.42
C HIS A 23 9.38 11.35 19.24
N PRO A 24 8.97 11.01 18.02
CA PRO A 24 9.86 11.09 16.86
C PRO A 24 10.33 12.53 16.58
N PHE A 25 9.78 13.52 17.29
CA PHE A 25 10.19 14.93 17.30
C PHE A 25 11.00 15.33 18.54
N SER A 26 11.53 14.37 19.32
CA SER A 26 12.47 14.71 20.40
C SER A 26 13.75 15.36 19.87
N ASN A 27 14.07 15.10 18.59
CA ASN A 27 15.17 15.75 17.90
C ASN A 27 14.70 17.09 17.30
N ARG A 28 15.35 18.19 17.71
CA ARG A 28 15.07 19.54 17.19
C ARG A 28 15.35 19.65 15.69
N ASP A 29 16.37 18.94 15.20
CA ASP A 29 16.81 19.02 13.81
C ASP A 29 15.75 18.50 12.83
N ILE A 30 14.99 17.46 13.20
CA ILE A 30 13.92 16.93 12.32
C ILE A 30 12.73 17.89 12.24
N LEU A 31 12.42 18.60 13.33
CA LEU A 31 11.36 19.60 13.35
C LEU A 31 11.70 20.80 12.46
N GLU A 32 12.92 21.30 12.55
CA GLU A 32 13.41 22.38 11.69
C GLU A 32 13.38 21.96 10.21
N ARG A 33 13.79 20.73 9.89
CA ARG A 33 13.70 20.19 8.52
C ARG A 33 12.26 20.04 8.02
N ILE A 34 11.32 19.63 8.86
CA ILE A 34 9.89 19.57 8.51
C ILE A 34 9.36 20.97 8.21
N GLU A 35 9.68 21.95 9.07
CA GLU A 35 9.25 23.33 8.88
C GLU A 35 9.75 23.88 7.54
N MET A 36 11.05 23.73 7.26
CA MET A 36 11.67 24.14 6.00
C MET A 36 11.01 23.44 4.80
N PHE A 37 10.79 22.13 4.86
CA PHE A 37 10.16 21.38 3.77
C PHE A 37 8.79 21.96 3.38
N TYR A 38 7.98 22.31 4.38
CA TYR A 38 6.64 22.83 4.15
C TYR A 38 6.64 24.31 3.73
N GLN A 39 7.63 25.10 4.15
CA GLN A 39 7.88 26.44 3.60
C GLN A 39 8.24 26.35 2.11
N ASP A 40 9.19 25.49 1.74
CA ASP A 40 9.59 25.28 0.35
C ASP A 40 8.43 24.78 -0.51
N ARG A 41 7.65 23.84 0.02
CA ARG A 41 6.42 23.35 -0.61
C ARG A 41 5.42 24.47 -0.88
N ALA A 42 5.18 25.35 0.10
CA ALA A 42 4.27 26.48 -0.07
C ALA A 42 4.74 27.43 -1.18
N ASN A 43 6.05 27.69 -1.25
CA ASN A 43 6.67 28.51 -2.29
C ASN A 43 6.53 27.88 -3.69
N ILE A 44 6.76 26.57 -3.83
CA ILE A 44 6.61 25.86 -5.10
C ILE A 44 5.13 25.84 -5.53
N GLN A 45 4.22 25.57 -4.59
CA GLN A 45 2.79 25.56 -4.88
C GLN A 45 2.29 26.96 -5.27
N SER A 46 2.73 28.03 -4.62
CA SER A 46 2.35 29.40 -5.00
C SER A 46 2.89 29.77 -6.39
N GLY A 47 4.13 29.38 -6.71
CA GLY A 47 4.72 29.54 -8.04
C GLY A 47 3.90 28.86 -9.14
N VAL A 48 3.55 27.57 -8.95
CA VAL A 48 2.75 26.80 -9.91
C VAL A 48 1.34 27.37 -10.10
N THR A 49 0.72 27.83 -9.00
CA THR A 49 -0.68 28.30 -8.99
C THR A 49 -0.88 29.72 -9.51
N ASN A 50 0.14 30.58 -9.45
CA ASN A 50 0.05 31.97 -9.90
C ASN A 50 0.49 32.17 -11.35
N HIS A 51 1.34 31.30 -11.89
CA HIS A 51 2.02 31.62 -13.14
C HIS A 51 1.76 30.68 -14.31
N GLY A 52 1.06 29.55 -14.15
CA GLY A 52 0.77 28.65 -15.28
C GLY A 52 1.97 28.50 -16.23
N PHE A 53 3.14 28.19 -15.67
CA PHE A 53 4.45 28.34 -16.34
C PHE A 53 4.72 29.71 -17.01
N SER A 54 4.98 30.72 -16.17
CA SER A 54 5.79 31.89 -16.51
C SER A 54 6.68 32.21 -15.31
N LEU A 55 7.89 31.66 -15.32
CA LEU A 55 8.90 31.92 -14.29
C LEU A 55 9.48 33.32 -14.44
N LYS A 56 8.87 34.29 -13.76
CA LYS A 56 9.52 35.54 -13.36
C LYS A 56 9.36 35.74 -11.85
N TYR A 57 10.53 35.89 -11.20
CA TYR A 57 10.81 36.48 -9.89
C TYR A 57 9.74 36.44 -8.78
N PHE A 58 10.14 35.84 -7.66
CA PHE A 58 9.47 35.97 -6.36
C PHE A 58 9.57 37.39 -5.84
N GLU A 59 8.42 37.99 -5.51
CA GLU A 59 8.28 38.85 -4.36
C GLU A 59 6.85 38.77 -3.78
N GLU A 60 6.83 38.61 -2.45
CA GLU A 60 5.78 38.91 -1.48
C GLU A 60 4.54 38.00 -1.27
N ASN A 61 4.56 37.40 -0.06
CA ASN A 61 3.48 37.32 0.93
C ASN A 61 2.09 36.91 0.45
N GLN A 62 1.87 35.59 0.36
CA GLN A 62 0.57 35.00 0.69
C GLN A 62 0.73 33.76 1.57
N GLN A 63 0.22 33.85 2.79
CA GLN A 63 0.09 32.74 3.73
C GLN A 63 -0.93 31.73 3.17
N CYS A 64 -0.45 30.65 2.57
CA CYS A 64 -1.27 29.47 2.36
C CYS A 64 -1.54 28.81 3.73
N PRO A 65 -2.78 28.36 4.01
CA PRO A 65 -3.06 27.63 5.24
C PRO A 65 -2.29 26.30 5.22
N LEU A 66 -1.22 26.26 6.00
CA LEU A 66 -0.41 25.08 6.29
C LEU A 66 -1.23 24.13 7.17
N ASN A 67 -2.01 23.23 6.57
CA ASN A 67 -2.52 22.07 7.30
C ASN A 67 -1.38 21.05 7.45
N ASN A 68 -0.45 21.34 8.37
CA ASN A 68 0.66 20.46 8.72
C ASN A 68 0.49 19.92 10.14
N TYR A 69 0.03 18.68 10.21
CA TYR A 69 -0.23 17.97 11.45
C TYR A 69 1.00 17.85 12.37
N TYR A 70 2.21 17.73 11.81
CA TYR A 70 3.42 17.61 12.63
C TYR A 70 3.86 18.93 13.24
N LEU A 71 3.58 20.07 12.57
CA LEU A 71 3.77 21.40 13.16
C LEU A 71 2.71 21.68 14.23
N GLU A 72 1.44 21.32 13.99
CA GLU A 72 0.36 21.42 14.98
C GLU A 72 0.68 20.64 16.27
N LEU A 73 1.18 19.40 16.12
CA LEU A 73 1.68 18.61 17.25
C LEU A 73 2.87 19.30 17.94
N SER A 74 3.83 19.81 17.16
CA SER A 74 4.99 20.50 17.73
C SER A 74 4.54 21.65 18.61
N ASP A 75 3.67 22.52 18.12
CA ASP A 75 3.16 23.69 18.83
C ASP A 75 2.37 23.32 20.08
N GLN A 76 1.63 22.21 20.06
CA GLN A 76 0.92 21.68 21.24
C GLN A 76 1.85 21.25 22.38
N TYR A 77 3.08 20.81 22.06
CA TYR A 77 4.07 20.33 23.02
C TYR A 77 5.27 21.29 23.20
N ARG A 78 5.28 22.46 22.54
CA ARG A 78 6.43 23.39 22.39
C ARG A 78 6.71 24.32 23.58
N SER A 79 6.05 24.18 24.72
CA SER A 79 6.15 25.17 25.81
C SER A 79 7.51 25.25 26.54
N SER A 80 8.63 24.81 25.94
CA SER A 80 9.96 24.89 26.58
C SER A 80 11.18 25.19 25.70
N LEU A 81 11.07 25.45 24.39
CA LEU A 81 12.28 25.68 23.57
C LEU A 81 12.15 26.91 22.67
N LYS A 82 12.88 27.97 23.03
CA LYS A 82 13.02 29.20 22.23
C LYS A 82 13.93 28.98 21.01
N SER A 83 13.54 29.63 19.93
CA SER A 83 14.13 29.61 18.59
C SER A 83 15.46 30.35 18.49
N VAL A 84 16.40 29.78 17.74
CA VAL A 84 17.39 30.53 16.95
C VAL A 84 17.60 29.75 15.65
N ALA A 85 17.15 30.30 14.52
CA ALA A 85 17.47 29.80 13.19
C ALA A 85 17.90 31.01 12.35
N SER A 86 19.21 31.14 12.13
CA SER A 86 19.81 32.20 11.31
C SER A 86 21.24 31.77 11.02
N ASP A 87 21.45 31.09 9.89
CA ASP A 87 22.69 31.09 9.07
C ASP A 87 22.71 29.92 8.05
N TRP A 88 21.96 28.85 8.29
CA TRP A 88 21.88 27.69 7.37
C TRP A 88 21.03 27.96 6.11
N GLU A 89 20.05 28.87 6.19
CA GLU A 89 19.12 29.24 5.11
C GLU A 89 19.77 29.79 3.83
N LYS A 90 20.99 30.35 3.93
CA LYS A 90 21.72 30.92 2.78
C LYS A 90 22.57 29.89 2.03
N ARG A 91 23.01 28.80 2.69
CA ARG A 91 23.91 27.80 2.05
C ARG A 91 23.19 26.76 1.21
N LEU A 92 21.92 26.44 1.51
CA LEU A 92 21.14 25.44 0.78
C LEU A 92 20.47 25.99 -0.49
N ARG A 93 19.99 27.24 -0.47
CA ARG A 93 19.35 27.88 -1.64
C ARG A 93 20.29 28.03 -2.84
N GLY A 94 21.60 28.13 -2.62
CA GLY A 94 22.59 28.29 -3.69
C GLY A 94 23.14 27.01 -4.31
N LYS A 95 22.79 25.81 -3.80
CA LYS A 95 23.42 24.54 -4.24
C LYS A 95 22.50 23.55 -4.96
N ASN A 96 21.19 23.79 -4.99
CA ASN A 96 20.22 22.92 -5.65
C ASN A 96 19.50 23.73 -6.75
N HIS A 97 20.05 23.75 -7.97
CA HIS A 97 19.25 24.14 -9.14
C HIS A 97 18.09 23.15 -9.26
N SER A 98 16.85 23.65 -9.18
CA SER A 98 15.67 22.80 -9.34
C SER A 98 15.44 22.51 -10.82
N MET A 99 14.90 21.34 -11.15
CA MET A 99 14.60 21.00 -12.55
C MET A 99 13.49 21.92 -13.10
N LEU A 100 12.63 22.43 -12.22
CA LEU A 100 11.70 23.53 -12.49
C LEU A 100 12.39 24.81 -12.98
N GLU A 101 13.64 25.08 -12.59
CA GLU A 101 14.43 26.19 -13.12
C GLU A 101 14.99 25.91 -14.52
N ASP A 102 15.38 24.66 -14.82
CA ASP A 102 15.88 24.28 -16.14
C ASP A 102 14.75 24.20 -17.19
N MET A 103 13.51 23.87 -16.77
CA MET A 103 12.32 23.87 -17.63
C MET A 103 11.84 25.28 -18.02
N LYS A 104 12.51 26.35 -17.59
CA LYS A 104 12.22 27.73 -18.03
C LYS A 104 12.35 27.90 -19.55
N ASP A 105 13.20 27.09 -20.20
CA ASP A 105 13.60 27.29 -21.60
C ASP A 105 12.96 26.31 -22.61
N THR A 106 12.14 25.36 -22.16
CA THR A 106 11.44 24.41 -23.05
C THR A 106 9.95 24.41 -22.77
N THR A 107 9.19 25.20 -23.54
CA THR A 107 7.74 25.35 -23.42
C THR A 107 7.00 24.25 -24.18
N PRO A 108 6.20 23.38 -23.53
CA PRO A 108 5.13 22.65 -24.21
C PRO A 108 3.82 23.43 -24.02
N GLN A 109 3.12 23.74 -25.13
CA GLN A 109 1.79 24.31 -25.10
C GLN A 109 0.81 23.33 -24.45
N PHE A 110 0.35 23.63 -23.23
CA PHE A 110 -0.80 22.95 -22.64
C PHE A 110 -2.05 23.77 -22.90
N THR A 111 -3.02 23.17 -23.60
CA THR A 111 -4.36 23.74 -23.80
C THR A 111 -5.04 23.93 -22.44
N GLU A 112 -5.38 25.19 -22.13
CA GLU A 112 -6.12 25.58 -20.92
C GLU A 112 -7.44 24.81 -20.83
N VAL A 113 -7.49 23.84 -19.93
CA VAL A 113 -8.74 23.33 -19.37
C VAL A 113 -8.77 23.80 -17.93
N SER A 114 -9.87 24.46 -17.54
CA SER A 114 -10.12 25.04 -16.21
C SER A 114 -10.18 23.96 -15.13
N GLN A 115 -9.03 23.41 -14.74
CA GLN A 115 -8.89 22.44 -13.66
C GLN A 115 -8.55 23.15 -12.34
N PRO A 116 -8.98 22.60 -11.19
CA PRO A 116 -8.65 23.17 -9.89
C PRO A 116 -7.13 23.25 -9.72
N LYS A 117 -6.63 24.39 -9.22
CA LYS A 117 -5.19 24.68 -9.09
C LYS A 117 -4.39 23.62 -8.30
N LYS A 118 -5.02 22.94 -7.32
CA LYS A 118 -4.43 21.85 -6.54
C LYS A 118 -4.21 20.57 -7.36
N ASP A 119 -5.05 20.32 -8.36
CA ASP A 119 -4.93 19.16 -9.25
C ASP A 119 -3.79 19.35 -10.25
N LEU A 120 -3.47 20.59 -10.64
CA LEU A 120 -2.37 20.89 -11.56
C LEU A 120 -1.00 20.59 -10.94
N ALA A 121 -0.74 21.07 -9.72
CA ALA A 121 0.51 20.79 -9.01
C ALA A 121 0.72 19.28 -8.84
N PHE A 122 -0.33 18.55 -8.45
CA PHE A 122 -0.26 17.09 -8.33
C PHE A 122 0.06 16.40 -9.65
N GLN A 123 -0.53 16.84 -10.78
CA GLN A 123 -0.22 16.29 -12.11
C GLN A 123 1.22 16.55 -12.54
N ILE A 124 1.75 17.76 -12.27
CA ILE A 124 3.15 18.10 -12.52
C ILE A 124 4.06 17.19 -11.69
N GLY A 125 3.79 17.06 -10.38
CA GLY A 125 4.55 16.20 -9.51
C GLY A 125 4.53 14.73 -9.95
N ARG A 126 3.38 14.24 -10.43
CA ARG A 126 3.27 12.91 -11.01
C ARG A 126 4.18 12.73 -12.24
N ARG A 127 4.24 13.72 -13.13
CA ARG A 127 5.12 13.65 -14.32
C ARG A 127 6.60 13.64 -13.95
N PHE A 128 7.01 14.50 -13.00
CA PHE A 128 8.38 14.49 -12.49
C PHE A 128 8.74 13.15 -11.86
N PHE A 129 7.81 12.56 -11.10
CA PHE A 129 8.02 11.21 -10.56
C PHE A 129 8.14 10.16 -11.67
N GLU A 130 7.25 10.17 -12.67
CA GLU A 130 7.29 9.22 -13.79
C GLU A 130 8.59 9.34 -14.60
N GLU A 131 9.12 10.55 -14.77
CA GLU A 131 10.42 10.78 -15.38
C GLU A 131 11.58 10.27 -14.51
N ALA A 132 11.60 10.62 -13.22
CA ALA A 132 12.62 10.14 -12.29
C ALA A 132 12.62 8.61 -12.19
N ALA A 133 11.44 7.99 -12.09
CA ALA A 133 11.30 6.54 -12.05
C ALA A 133 11.79 5.87 -13.34
N ARG A 134 11.49 6.45 -14.51
CA ARG A 134 12.03 5.98 -15.79
C ARG A 134 13.55 6.09 -15.83
N ASN A 135 14.11 7.21 -15.41
CA ASN A 135 15.56 7.44 -15.40
C ASN A 135 16.28 6.47 -14.46
N LEU A 136 15.78 6.29 -13.24
CA LEU A 136 16.34 5.34 -12.27
C LEU A 136 16.27 3.88 -12.74
N SER A 137 15.26 3.54 -13.55
CA SER A 137 15.07 2.18 -14.07
C SER A 137 15.95 1.84 -15.28
N ARG A 138 16.72 2.80 -15.82
CA ARG A 138 17.64 2.54 -16.95
C ARG A 138 18.83 1.68 -16.52
N THR A 139 19.50 1.08 -17.51
CA THR A 139 20.70 0.22 -17.33
C THR A 139 21.85 0.91 -16.57
N ASP A 140 21.88 2.24 -16.58
CA ASP A 140 22.83 3.11 -15.90
C ASP A 140 22.14 4.10 -14.93
N GLY A 141 20.84 3.92 -14.67
CA GLY A 141 20.00 4.88 -13.96
C GLY A 141 20.51 5.25 -12.56
N LEU A 142 21.03 4.28 -11.82
CA LEU A 142 21.61 4.52 -10.49
C LEU A 142 22.92 5.33 -10.53
N LEU A 143 23.61 5.41 -11.67
CA LEU A 143 24.78 6.30 -11.84
C LEU A 143 24.39 7.77 -11.78
N TYR A 144 23.19 8.09 -12.26
CA TYR A 144 22.65 9.43 -12.35
C TYR A 144 21.55 9.67 -11.30
N ILE A 145 21.64 8.98 -10.16
CA ILE A 145 20.63 9.09 -9.10
C ILE A 145 20.45 10.53 -8.59
N ASN A 146 21.51 11.35 -8.59
CA ASN A 146 21.44 12.74 -8.15
C ASN A 146 20.47 13.59 -8.97
N SER A 147 20.40 13.42 -10.30
CA SER A 147 19.43 14.15 -11.12
C SER A 147 18.00 13.67 -10.85
N SER A 148 17.83 12.36 -10.64
CA SER A 148 16.54 11.79 -10.28
C SER A 148 16.07 12.24 -8.89
N ILE A 149 16.99 12.44 -7.94
CA ILE A 149 16.68 13.00 -6.61
C ILE A 149 16.10 14.42 -6.74
N LEU A 150 16.61 15.26 -7.64
CA LEU A 150 16.07 16.60 -7.87
C LEU A 150 14.61 16.52 -8.36
N ALA A 151 14.35 15.72 -9.39
CA ALA A 151 13.00 15.50 -9.91
C ALA A 151 12.05 14.90 -8.84
N LEU A 152 12.53 13.96 -8.03
CA LEU A 152 11.76 13.40 -6.92
C LEU A 152 11.45 14.44 -5.83
N ARG A 153 12.38 15.38 -5.56
CA ARG A 153 12.14 16.47 -4.60
C ARG A 153 11.05 17.40 -5.11
N ASP A 154 11.15 17.81 -6.37
CA ASP A 154 10.13 18.66 -7.00
C ASP A 154 8.75 17.95 -7.02
N ALA A 155 8.72 16.65 -7.31
CA ALA A 155 7.52 15.82 -7.22
C ALA A 155 6.94 15.76 -5.79
N SER A 156 7.81 15.61 -4.79
CA SER A 156 7.44 15.59 -3.36
C SER A 156 6.82 16.92 -2.92
N HIS A 157 7.44 18.06 -3.27
CA HIS A 157 6.90 19.39 -2.97
C HIS A 157 5.58 19.66 -3.72
N CYS A 158 5.40 19.07 -4.91
CA CYS A 158 4.12 19.10 -5.63
C CYS A 158 3.02 18.24 -4.97
N GLY A 159 3.33 17.48 -3.91
CA GLY A 159 2.39 16.63 -3.17
C GLY A 159 2.22 15.23 -3.74
N TYR A 160 3.19 14.75 -4.53
CA TYR A 160 3.21 13.37 -4.98
C TYR A 160 3.90 12.48 -3.92
N SER A 161 3.12 11.99 -2.96
CA SER A 161 3.59 11.28 -1.75
C SER A 161 4.52 10.09 -2.02
N ARG A 162 4.36 9.40 -3.15
CA ARG A 162 5.24 8.30 -3.56
C ARG A 162 6.68 8.77 -3.79
N ALA A 163 6.88 9.98 -4.31
CA ALA A 163 8.22 10.54 -4.49
C ALA A 163 8.90 10.76 -3.13
N SER A 164 8.15 11.28 -2.15
CA SER A 164 8.59 11.39 -0.76
C SER A 164 9.01 10.02 -0.21
N TYR A 165 8.20 8.98 -0.40
CA TYR A 165 8.58 7.63 0.05
C TYR A 165 9.90 7.13 -0.57
N VAL A 166 10.07 7.28 -1.90
CA VAL A 166 11.30 6.86 -2.59
C VAL A 166 12.51 7.63 -2.07
N LEU A 167 12.41 8.96 -1.88
CA LEU A 167 13.47 9.76 -1.27
C LEU A 167 13.79 9.33 0.16
N GLY A 168 12.76 8.99 0.93
CA GLY A 168 12.90 8.47 2.29
C GLY A 168 13.82 7.27 2.34
N VAL A 169 13.56 6.27 1.49
CA VAL A 169 14.40 5.07 1.38
C VAL A 169 15.80 5.40 0.85
N ILE A 170 15.93 6.20 -0.21
CA ILE A 170 17.22 6.57 -0.81
C ILE A 170 18.16 7.18 0.24
N PHE A 171 17.70 8.20 0.98
CA PHE A 171 18.53 8.87 1.98
C PHE A 171 18.82 7.98 3.19
N GLU A 172 17.86 7.18 3.62
CA GLU A 172 18.05 6.35 4.80
C GLU A 172 19.06 5.22 4.60
N ILE A 173 18.97 4.51 3.47
CA ILE A 173 19.90 3.41 3.17
C ILE A 173 21.17 3.89 2.46
N GLY A 174 21.20 5.15 2.04
CA GLY A 174 22.27 5.72 1.23
C GLY A 174 22.36 5.08 -0.16
N LEU A 175 21.24 4.89 -0.85
CA LEU A 175 21.24 4.29 -2.19
C LEU A 175 21.86 5.25 -3.20
N GLY A 176 23.12 5.02 -3.56
CA GLY A 176 23.89 5.86 -4.49
C GLY A 176 24.23 7.25 -3.95
N VAL A 177 24.00 7.51 -2.66
CA VAL A 177 24.29 8.76 -1.95
C VAL A 177 24.80 8.46 -0.53
N SER A 178 25.40 9.44 0.14
CA SER A 178 25.74 9.28 1.55
C SER A 178 24.47 9.12 2.40
N PRO A 179 24.42 8.17 3.35
CA PRO A 179 23.27 8.02 4.24
C PRO A 179 22.98 9.30 5.03
N ASP A 180 21.73 9.75 5.00
CA ASP A 180 21.19 10.81 5.86
C ASP A 180 19.86 10.31 6.48
N PRO A 181 19.93 9.61 7.62
CA PRO A 181 18.74 9.06 8.28
C PRO A 181 17.72 10.13 8.71
N LEU A 182 18.15 11.36 8.99
CA LEU A 182 17.24 12.45 9.34
C LEU A 182 16.45 12.93 8.12
N GLN A 183 17.10 13.06 6.97
CA GLN A 183 16.41 13.35 5.71
C GLN A 183 15.51 12.18 5.27
N GLY A 184 15.95 10.94 5.47
CA GLY A 184 15.15 9.74 5.23
C GLY A 184 13.88 9.71 6.08
N LEU A 185 14.00 10.03 7.37
CA LEU A 185 12.88 10.16 8.30
C LEU A 185 11.92 11.28 7.88
N LEU A 186 12.43 12.46 7.51
CA LEU A 186 11.62 13.59 7.04
C LEU A 186 10.68 13.15 5.91
N TYR A 187 11.24 12.61 4.84
CA TYR A 187 10.45 12.24 3.67
C TYR A 187 9.50 11.07 3.94
N SER A 188 9.90 10.12 4.80
CA SER A 188 9.02 9.03 5.23
C SER A 188 7.81 9.56 6.00
N LEU A 189 8.00 10.53 6.89
CA LEU A 189 6.91 11.18 7.65
C LEU A 189 5.99 11.98 6.73
N VAL A 190 6.55 12.77 5.81
CA VAL A 190 5.75 13.51 4.81
C VAL A 190 4.90 12.55 3.97
N ALA A 191 5.50 11.47 3.45
CA ALA A 191 4.80 10.46 2.67
C ALA A 191 3.67 9.80 3.48
N ALA A 192 3.94 9.46 4.75
CA ALA A 192 2.97 8.85 5.65
C ALA A 192 1.80 9.78 5.98
N GLN A 193 2.05 11.07 6.20
CA GLN A 193 1.00 12.07 6.42
C GLN A 193 0.05 12.20 5.23
N GLU A 194 0.59 12.06 4.01
CA GLU A 194 -0.21 12.04 2.78
C GLU A 194 -0.86 10.67 2.49
N GLY A 195 -0.63 9.69 3.36
CA GLY A 195 -1.24 8.36 3.28
C GLY A 195 -0.63 7.45 2.22
N ASP A 196 0.65 7.63 1.84
CA ASP A 196 1.37 6.66 1.01
C ASP A 196 1.48 5.32 1.75
N ARG A 197 1.02 4.24 1.11
CA ARG A 197 0.90 2.93 1.76
C ARG A 197 2.27 2.34 2.10
N LEU A 198 3.27 2.51 1.23
CA LEU A 198 4.60 1.95 1.44
C LEU A 198 5.35 2.70 2.55
N ALA A 199 5.20 4.02 2.62
CA ALA A 199 5.76 4.83 3.72
C ALA A 199 5.15 4.45 5.07
N LEU A 200 3.83 4.28 5.13
CA LEU A 200 3.14 3.82 6.34
C LEU A 200 3.64 2.42 6.74
N MET A 201 3.74 1.48 5.80
CA MET A 201 4.26 0.13 6.08
C MET A 201 5.72 0.16 6.54
N ASN A 202 6.56 0.99 5.91
CA ASN A 202 7.96 1.21 6.30
C ASN A 202 8.07 1.70 7.75
N LEU A 203 7.39 2.78 8.10
CA LEU A 203 7.40 3.30 9.48
C LEU A 203 6.79 2.30 10.47
N GLY A 204 5.72 1.61 10.06
CA GLY A 204 5.09 0.53 10.83
C GLY A 204 6.08 -0.59 11.15
N TYR A 205 6.85 -1.04 10.17
CA TYR A 205 7.89 -2.06 10.30
C TYR A 205 9.00 -1.62 11.26
N LYS A 206 9.52 -0.40 11.08
CA LYS A 206 10.62 0.09 11.91
C LYS A 206 10.24 0.24 13.37
N HIS A 207 9.04 0.75 13.66
CA HIS A 207 8.53 0.80 15.03
C HIS A 207 8.15 -0.57 15.58
N TYR A 208 7.72 -1.52 14.74
CA TYR A 208 7.48 -2.90 15.20
C TYR A 208 8.77 -3.55 15.70
N ARG A 209 9.88 -3.32 14.96
CA ARG A 209 11.14 -4.02 15.16
C ARG A 209 12.18 -3.27 15.97
N GLY A 210 12.08 -1.95 16.07
CA GLY A 210 13.10 -1.12 16.70
C GLY A 210 14.41 -1.09 15.90
N VAL A 211 14.35 -0.97 14.57
CA VAL A 211 15.52 -1.00 13.67
C VAL A 211 15.80 0.36 13.05
N SER A 212 16.98 0.54 12.44
CA SER A 212 17.38 1.78 11.73
C SER A 212 17.28 3.04 12.59
N ASN A 213 17.63 2.95 13.88
CA ASN A 213 17.52 4.03 14.89
C ASN A 213 16.09 4.43 15.28
N TYR A 214 15.08 3.63 14.91
CA TYR A 214 13.72 3.80 15.41
C TYR A 214 13.56 3.02 16.71
N LEU A 215 12.86 3.61 17.67
CA LEU A 215 12.49 2.92 18.90
C LEU A 215 11.31 1.99 18.67
N GLN A 216 11.35 0.83 19.31
CA GLN A 216 10.24 -0.12 19.27
C GLN A 216 9.03 0.46 19.97
N ASP A 217 7.91 0.59 19.25
CA ASP A 217 6.65 1.11 19.75
C ASP A 217 5.49 0.41 19.03
N LEU A 218 4.86 -0.53 19.72
CA LEU A 218 3.79 -1.37 19.16
C LEU A 218 2.52 -0.56 18.89
N GLU A 219 2.22 0.47 19.68
CA GLU A 219 1.04 1.31 19.43
C GLU A 219 1.21 2.19 18.20
N ILE A 220 2.39 2.78 17.98
CA ILE A 220 2.69 3.55 16.77
C ILE A 220 2.75 2.61 15.55
N SER A 221 3.38 1.44 15.70
CA SER A 221 3.40 0.43 14.63
C SER A 221 1.99 0.00 14.23
N TYR A 222 1.14 -0.30 15.22
CA TYR A 222 -0.27 -0.65 14.99
C TYR A 222 -0.99 0.47 14.27
N ALA A 223 -0.78 1.72 14.68
CA ALA A 223 -1.39 2.88 14.06
C ALA A 223 -1.11 2.82 12.55
N TYR A 224 0.17 2.78 12.16
CA TYR A 224 0.60 2.75 10.77
C TYR A 224 0.05 1.57 9.97
N TYR A 225 0.19 0.34 10.47
CA TYR A 225 -0.33 -0.84 9.78
C TYR A 225 -1.85 -0.83 9.67
N SER A 226 -2.57 -0.40 10.72
CA SER A 226 -4.03 -0.38 10.72
C SER A 226 -4.60 0.63 9.71
N ASP A 227 -3.92 1.74 9.46
CA ASP A 227 -4.32 2.71 8.45
C ASP A 227 -4.22 2.14 7.03
N VAL A 228 -3.13 1.43 6.73
CA VAL A 228 -2.98 0.70 5.46
C VAL A 228 -4.00 -0.42 5.35
N ALA A 229 -4.17 -1.21 6.41
CA ALA A 229 -5.14 -2.30 6.46
C ALA A 229 -6.59 -1.85 6.22
N LEU A 230 -6.99 -0.68 6.75
CA LEU A 230 -8.30 -0.07 6.49
C LEU A 230 -8.50 0.34 5.02
N LYS A 231 -7.41 0.67 4.33
CA LYS A 231 -7.43 1.09 2.92
C LYS A 231 -7.33 -0.10 1.96
N THR A 232 -6.65 -1.19 2.35
CA THR A 232 -6.37 -2.36 1.49
C THR A 232 -7.59 -2.92 0.75
N PRO A 233 -8.74 -3.24 1.40
CA PRO A 233 -9.91 -3.76 0.68
C PRO A 233 -10.47 -2.79 -0.37
N ARG A 234 -10.40 -1.47 -0.11
CA ARG A 234 -10.85 -0.43 -1.05
C ARG A 234 -9.88 -0.28 -2.21
N ASP A 235 -8.59 -0.27 -1.92
CA ASP A 235 -7.52 -0.16 -2.91
C ASP A 235 -7.62 -1.32 -3.92
N GLN A 236 -7.76 -2.56 -3.44
CA GLN A 236 -7.94 -3.75 -4.29
C GLN A 236 -9.19 -3.66 -5.19
N GLN A 237 -10.27 -3.03 -4.72
CA GLN A 237 -11.50 -2.86 -5.49
C GLN A 237 -11.45 -1.68 -6.47
N SER A 238 -10.63 -0.67 -6.17
CA SER A 238 -10.38 0.43 -7.09
C SER A 238 -9.59 -0.12 -8.29
N GLY A 239 -10.23 -0.19 -9.45
CA GLY A 239 -9.61 -0.73 -10.67
C GLY A 239 -8.46 0.12 -11.23
N GLY A 240 -7.98 1.13 -10.50
CA GLY A 240 -7.00 2.11 -10.94
C GLY A 240 -5.68 2.06 -10.16
N GLY A 241 -4.61 2.57 -10.79
CA GLY A 241 -3.26 2.63 -10.24
C GLY A 241 -2.46 1.34 -10.46
N ASP A 242 -1.14 1.46 -10.30
CA ASP A 242 -0.19 0.38 -10.44
C ASP A 242 -0.29 -0.56 -9.22
N GLN A 243 -1.20 -1.54 -9.32
CA GLN A 243 -1.48 -2.53 -8.28
C GLN A 243 -1.37 -3.95 -8.83
N ALA A 244 -0.78 -4.85 -8.06
CA ALA A 244 -0.72 -6.29 -8.34
C ALA A 244 -0.92 -7.09 -7.06
N LEU A 245 -1.22 -8.39 -7.18
CA LEU A 245 -1.27 -9.27 -6.02
C LEU A 245 0.13 -9.35 -5.37
N VAL A 246 0.18 -9.38 -4.04
CA VAL A 246 1.42 -9.69 -3.32
C VAL A 246 1.69 -11.18 -3.41
N GLU A 247 2.73 -11.56 -4.17
CA GLU A 247 3.16 -12.94 -4.34
C GLU A 247 4.50 -13.17 -3.62
N ALA A 248 4.58 -14.27 -2.88
CA ALA A 248 5.76 -14.63 -2.09
C ALA A 248 6.78 -15.44 -2.91
N ILE A 249 7.29 -14.87 -4.01
CA ILE A 249 8.23 -15.55 -4.92
C ILE A 249 9.66 -15.21 -4.52
N ARG A 250 10.42 -16.21 -4.07
CA ARG A 250 11.84 -16.08 -3.72
C ARG A 250 12.71 -16.40 -4.92
N LEU A 251 13.79 -15.64 -5.11
CA LEU A 251 14.70 -15.82 -6.24
C LEU A 251 15.44 -17.17 -6.25
N GLN A 252 15.46 -17.89 -5.12
CA GLN A 252 16.06 -19.21 -5.00
C GLN A 252 15.11 -20.36 -5.35
N ASP A 253 13.82 -20.06 -5.56
CA ASP A 253 12.81 -21.06 -5.89
C ASP A 253 12.70 -21.23 -7.40
N ASP A 254 13.61 -22.04 -7.97
CA ASP A 254 13.68 -22.29 -9.41
C ASP A 254 12.38 -22.87 -9.99
N GLU A 255 11.62 -23.63 -9.21
CA GLU A 255 10.34 -24.20 -9.64
C GLU A 255 9.27 -23.11 -9.77
N LEU A 256 9.11 -22.26 -8.74
CA LEU A 256 8.17 -21.14 -8.81
C LEU A 256 8.56 -20.13 -9.89
N LEU A 257 9.85 -19.86 -10.09
CA LEU A 257 10.32 -18.97 -11.15
C LEU A 257 9.99 -19.51 -12.55
N LYS A 258 10.14 -20.83 -12.78
CA LYS A 258 9.72 -21.48 -14.04
C LYS A 258 8.21 -21.48 -14.23
N ALA A 259 7.45 -21.52 -13.12
CA ALA A 259 5.99 -21.51 -13.14
C ALA A 259 5.38 -20.12 -13.39
N LEU A 260 6.18 -19.05 -13.49
CA LEU A 260 5.71 -17.70 -13.78
C LEU A 260 5.12 -17.59 -15.20
N ALA A 261 3.83 -17.29 -15.26
CA ALA A 261 3.11 -17.11 -16.50
C ALA A 261 3.31 -15.67 -17.02
N LYS A 262 4.46 -15.39 -17.64
CA LYS A 262 4.59 -14.20 -18.50
C LYS A 262 3.48 -14.26 -19.56
N GLU A 263 2.94 -13.13 -20.02
CA GLU A 263 1.89 -13.14 -21.06
C GLU A 263 2.31 -13.85 -22.36
N ASN A 264 3.61 -13.87 -22.65
CA ASN A 264 4.21 -14.61 -23.77
C ASN A 264 4.81 -15.96 -23.35
N GLY A 265 4.65 -16.36 -22.09
CA GLY A 265 5.17 -17.60 -21.53
C GLY A 265 4.26 -18.79 -21.83
N ASP A 266 4.86 -19.98 -21.85
CA ASP A 266 4.20 -21.22 -22.28
C ASP A 266 2.93 -21.52 -21.47
N ILE A 267 2.95 -21.29 -20.16
CA ILE A 267 1.79 -21.51 -19.27
C ILE A 267 0.62 -20.60 -19.65
N PHE A 268 0.89 -19.31 -19.89
CA PHE A 268 -0.16 -18.36 -20.28
C PHE A 268 -0.72 -18.70 -21.66
N MET A 269 0.15 -19.03 -22.60
CA MET A 269 -0.25 -19.38 -23.97
C MET A 269 -1.03 -20.71 -24.02
N TRP A 270 -0.63 -21.70 -23.23
CA TRP A 270 -1.37 -22.94 -23.07
C TRP A 270 -2.74 -22.72 -22.43
N LEU A 271 -2.81 -21.96 -21.32
CA LEU A 271 -4.10 -21.60 -20.70
C LEU A 271 -5.00 -20.86 -21.69
N LYS A 272 -4.44 -19.92 -22.46
CA LYS A 272 -5.15 -19.18 -23.51
C LYS A 272 -5.68 -20.12 -24.59
N HIS A 273 -4.88 -21.08 -25.04
CA HIS A 273 -5.30 -22.08 -26.01
C HIS A 273 -6.47 -22.92 -25.49
N GLU A 274 -6.37 -23.46 -24.28
CA GLU A 274 -7.44 -24.28 -23.68
C GLU A 274 -8.71 -23.46 -23.40
N ALA A 275 -8.57 -22.22 -22.94
CA ALA A 275 -9.70 -21.33 -22.70
C ALA A 275 -10.46 -20.99 -24.00
N VAL A 276 -9.75 -20.82 -25.12
CA VAL A 276 -10.37 -20.64 -26.45
C VAL A 276 -11.12 -21.89 -26.89
N ARG A 277 -10.64 -23.09 -26.51
CA ARG A 277 -11.31 -24.37 -26.80
C ARG A 277 -12.51 -24.65 -25.90
N GLY A 278 -12.80 -23.77 -24.94
CA GLY A 278 -13.95 -23.88 -24.05
C GLY A 278 -13.65 -24.54 -22.70
N ASP A 279 -12.38 -24.81 -22.36
CA ASP A 279 -12.05 -25.35 -21.04
C ASP A 279 -12.40 -24.35 -19.93
N SER A 280 -13.33 -24.74 -19.04
CA SER A 280 -13.88 -23.84 -18.03
C SER A 280 -12.85 -23.43 -16.99
N ALA A 281 -11.95 -24.33 -16.61
CA ALA A 281 -10.90 -24.05 -15.63
C ALA A 281 -9.88 -23.05 -16.19
N ALA A 282 -9.50 -23.19 -17.46
CA ALA A 282 -8.61 -22.26 -18.15
C ALA A 282 -9.25 -20.88 -18.35
N GLN A 283 -10.53 -20.83 -18.73
CA GLN A 283 -11.28 -19.57 -18.83
C GLN A 283 -11.33 -18.84 -17.47
N GLN A 284 -11.67 -19.57 -16.39
CA GLN A 284 -11.66 -19.03 -15.04
C GLN A 284 -10.28 -18.49 -14.66
N ARG A 285 -9.22 -19.29 -14.88
CA ARG A 285 -7.86 -18.96 -14.47
C ARG A 285 -7.33 -17.74 -15.22
N LEU A 286 -7.53 -17.65 -16.54
CA LEU A 286 -7.17 -16.45 -17.30
C LEU A 286 -7.95 -15.22 -16.85
N GLY A 287 -9.25 -15.38 -16.58
CA GLY A 287 -10.09 -14.33 -16.03
C GLY A 287 -9.48 -13.79 -14.73
N GLN A 288 -9.11 -14.66 -13.79
CA GLN A 288 -8.51 -14.29 -12.51
C GLN A 288 -7.13 -13.65 -12.66
N MET A 289 -6.25 -14.22 -13.49
CA MET A 289 -4.92 -13.67 -13.75
C MET A 289 -4.99 -12.25 -14.30
N LEU A 290 -5.86 -12.02 -15.29
CA LEU A 290 -6.06 -10.70 -15.89
C LEU A 290 -6.80 -9.75 -14.95
N PHE A 291 -7.75 -10.23 -14.15
CA PHE A 291 -8.52 -9.35 -13.25
C PHE A 291 -7.66 -8.80 -12.11
N TRP A 292 -6.76 -9.63 -11.57
CA TRP A 292 -5.95 -9.31 -10.39
C TRP A 292 -4.48 -8.97 -10.69
N GLY A 293 -4.01 -9.21 -11.93
CA GLY A 293 -2.61 -9.05 -12.29
C GLY A 293 -1.70 -10.06 -11.57
N GLN A 294 -2.01 -11.36 -11.70
CA GLN A 294 -1.32 -12.45 -10.98
C GLN A 294 -0.31 -13.18 -11.87
N GLN A 295 0.63 -13.91 -11.26
CA GLN A 295 1.58 -14.80 -11.95
C GLN A 295 2.45 -14.09 -13.01
N GLY A 296 2.67 -12.79 -12.87
CA GLY A 296 3.44 -12.00 -13.85
C GLY A 296 2.64 -11.43 -15.02
N VAL A 297 1.30 -11.57 -15.02
CA VAL A 297 0.40 -10.97 -16.02
C VAL A 297 -0.05 -9.58 -15.57
N GLU A 298 -0.15 -8.64 -16.51
CA GLU A 298 -0.64 -7.30 -16.21
C GLU A 298 -2.17 -7.28 -16.04
N LYS A 299 -2.66 -6.44 -15.13
CA LYS A 299 -4.09 -6.31 -14.87
C LYS A 299 -4.83 -5.77 -16.10
N ASN A 300 -5.78 -6.54 -16.63
CA ASN A 300 -6.68 -6.15 -17.70
C ASN A 300 -8.13 -6.57 -17.40
N VAL A 301 -8.84 -5.71 -16.67
CA VAL A 301 -10.21 -5.97 -16.23
C VAL A 301 -11.17 -6.23 -17.40
N ARG A 302 -11.03 -5.52 -18.52
CA ARG A 302 -11.93 -5.70 -19.68
C ARG A 302 -11.81 -7.10 -20.28
N LYS A 303 -10.57 -7.55 -20.56
CA LYS A 303 -10.33 -8.92 -21.05
C LYS A 303 -10.72 -9.98 -20.02
N ALA A 304 -10.50 -9.72 -18.73
CA ALA A 304 -10.91 -10.63 -17.68
C ALA A 304 -12.44 -10.88 -17.69
N VAL A 305 -13.23 -9.82 -17.87
CA VAL A 305 -14.69 -9.95 -17.89
C VAL A 305 -15.18 -10.72 -19.13
N GLU A 306 -14.51 -10.61 -20.27
CA GLU A 306 -14.83 -11.43 -21.44
C GLU A 306 -14.69 -12.93 -21.11
N TRP A 307 -13.64 -13.32 -20.38
CA TRP A 307 -13.45 -14.71 -19.95
C TRP A 307 -14.47 -15.15 -18.91
N TYR A 308 -14.78 -14.32 -17.91
CA TYR A 308 -15.84 -14.62 -16.94
C TYR A 308 -17.21 -14.78 -17.61
N ALA A 309 -17.52 -13.93 -18.59
CA ALA A 309 -18.76 -14.02 -19.35
C ALA A 309 -18.82 -15.32 -20.16
N LYS A 310 -17.72 -15.71 -20.84
CA LYS A 310 -17.65 -17.00 -21.56
C LYS A 310 -17.86 -18.18 -20.64
N GLY A 311 -17.11 -18.29 -19.53
CA GLY A 311 -17.28 -19.39 -18.57
C GLY A 311 -18.69 -19.45 -17.96
N ALA A 312 -19.30 -18.28 -17.71
CA ALA A 312 -20.66 -18.19 -17.18
C ALA A 312 -21.73 -18.62 -18.19
N LEU A 313 -21.58 -18.28 -19.47
CA LEU A 313 -22.60 -18.44 -20.51
C LEU A 313 -22.46 -19.73 -21.31
N GLU A 314 -21.23 -20.17 -21.59
CA GLU A 314 -20.94 -21.38 -22.37
C GLU A 314 -20.93 -22.63 -21.47
N ASN A 315 -20.25 -22.54 -20.32
CA ASN A 315 -19.99 -23.70 -19.47
C ASN A 315 -20.88 -23.78 -18.23
N GLU A 316 -21.60 -22.69 -17.91
CA GLU A 316 -22.35 -22.54 -16.67
C GLU A 316 -21.53 -22.89 -15.40
N ASP A 317 -20.23 -22.62 -15.45
CA ASP A 317 -19.30 -22.87 -14.36
C ASP A 317 -19.70 -22.04 -13.12
N PRO A 318 -19.85 -22.62 -11.92
CA PRO A 318 -20.33 -21.88 -10.75
C PRO A 318 -19.45 -20.69 -10.35
N VAL A 319 -18.13 -20.80 -10.55
CA VAL A 319 -17.18 -19.74 -10.22
C VAL A 319 -17.34 -18.58 -11.21
N SER A 320 -17.33 -18.88 -12.51
CA SER A 320 -17.50 -17.89 -13.57
C SER A 320 -18.88 -17.22 -13.53
N LEU A 321 -19.95 -17.98 -13.22
CA LEU A 321 -21.29 -17.44 -12.98
C LEU A 321 -21.28 -16.42 -11.83
N PHE A 322 -20.59 -16.72 -10.73
CA PHE A 322 -20.43 -15.81 -9.62
C PHE A 322 -19.59 -14.58 -9.98
N ASP A 323 -18.39 -14.77 -10.53
CA ASP A 323 -17.48 -13.68 -10.86
C ASP A 323 -18.11 -12.73 -11.88
N TYR A 324 -18.78 -13.27 -12.91
CA TYR A 324 -19.51 -12.46 -13.87
C TYR A 324 -20.69 -11.73 -13.24
N SER A 325 -21.39 -12.35 -12.28
CA SER A 325 -22.45 -11.66 -11.54
C SER A 325 -21.92 -10.47 -10.73
N ILE A 326 -20.75 -10.60 -10.10
CA ILE A 326 -20.15 -9.52 -9.29
C ILE A 326 -19.75 -8.34 -10.18
N VAL A 327 -19.11 -8.59 -11.32
CA VAL A 327 -18.71 -7.49 -12.23
C VAL A 327 -19.93 -6.80 -12.83
N LEU A 328 -21.04 -7.50 -13.08
CA LEU A 328 -22.31 -6.89 -13.50
C LEU A 328 -23.00 -6.09 -12.38
N PHE A 329 -22.90 -6.52 -11.13
CA PHE A 329 -23.39 -5.75 -9.98
C PHE A 329 -22.62 -4.43 -9.82
N LYS A 330 -21.28 -4.48 -9.94
CA LYS A 330 -20.37 -3.35 -9.72
C LYS A 330 -20.18 -2.45 -10.95
N GLY A 331 -20.31 -2.99 -12.16
CA GLY A 331 -20.01 -2.31 -13.41
C GLY A 331 -18.51 -2.21 -13.70
N GLN A 332 -17.72 -3.18 -13.22
CA GLN A 332 -16.28 -3.19 -13.40
C GLN A 332 -15.95 -3.77 -14.78
N GLY A 333 -15.46 -2.93 -15.70
CA GLY A 333 -15.15 -3.35 -17.08
C GLY A 333 -16.37 -3.59 -17.98
N VAL A 334 -17.59 -3.52 -17.45
CA VAL A 334 -18.86 -3.70 -18.19
C VAL A 334 -19.96 -2.77 -17.67
N LYS A 335 -21.02 -2.56 -18.45
CA LYS A 335 -22.22 -1.85 -17.98
C LYS A 335 -22.92 -2.65 -16.87
N ARG A 336 -23.40 -1.95 -15.84
CA ARG A 336 -24.14 -2.57 -14.73
C ARG A 336 -25.43 -3.22 -15.23
N ASN A 337 -25.71 -4.44 -14.76
CA ASN A 337 -26.96 -5.14 -15.03
C ASN A 337 -27.39 -5.97 -13.82
N LEU A 338 -28.15 -5.36 -12.91
CA LEU A 338 -28.54 -5.97 -11.63
C LEU A 338 -29.45 -7.20 -11.82
N ARG A 339 -30.29 -7.22 -12.87
CA ARG A 339 -31.21 -8.32 -13.14
C ARG A 339 -30.45 -9.57 -13.57
N LEU A 340 -29.57 -9.43 -14.55
CA LEU A 340 -28.74 -10.54 -15.02
C LEU A 340 -27.79 -10.99 -13.91
N ALA A 341 -27.15 -10.06 -13.21
CA ALA A 341 -26.28 -10.36 -12.07
C ALA A 341 -26.99 -11.23 -11.03
N PHE A 342 -28.20 -10.85 -10.61
CA PHE A 342 -28.97 -11.63 -9.64
C PHE A 342 -29.38 -13.02 -10.17
N GLN A 343 -29.71 -13.15 -11.46
CA GLN A 343 -30.02 -14.44 -12.07
C GLN A 343 -28.80 -15.37 -12.08
N LEU A 344 -27.63 -14.88 -12.49
CA LEU A 344 -26.38 -15.63 -12.51
C LEU A 344 -25.94 -16.03 -11.09
N MET A 345 -26.04 -15.10 -10.12
CA MET A 345 -25.77 -15.36 -8.71
C MET A 345 -26.64 -16.49 -8.14
N LYS A 346 -27.95 -16.49 -8.45
CA LYS A 346 -28.85 -17.58 -8.05
C LYS A 346 -28.45 -18.91 -8.69
N LYS A 347 -28.04 -18.91 -9.96
CA LYS A 347 -27.60 -20.10 -10.68
C LYS A 347 -26.31 -20.68 -10.09
N ALA A 348 -25.32 -19.84 -9.79
CA ALA A 348 -24.11 -20.23 -9.08
C ALA A 348 -24.44 -20.82 -7.69
N SER A 349 -25.35 -20.16 -6.94
CA SER A 349 -25.80 -20.64 -5.64
C SER A 349 -26.53 -21.99 -5.72
N SER A 350 -27.36 -22.24 -6.74
CA SER A 350 -28.02 -23.54 -6.91
C SER A 350 -27.05 -24.66 -7.27
N LYS A 351 -25.90 -24.33 -7.86
CA LYS A 351 -24.80 -25.28 -8.11
C LYS A 351 -23.88 -25.47 -6.89
N GLY A 352 -24.26 -24.95 -5.72
CA GLY A 352 -23.56 -25.20 -4.46
C GLY A 352 -22.34 -24.32 -4.23
N PHE A 353 -22.17 -23.21 -4.96
CA PHE A 353 -21.02 -22.32 -4.74
C PHE A 353 -21.21 -21.44 -3.49
N PRO A 354 -20.39 -21.60 -2.42
CA PRO A 354 -20.60 -20.91 -1.14
C PRO A 354 -20.60 -19.38 -1.25
N GLN A 355 -19.70 -18.83 -2.07
CA GLN A 355 -19.56 -17.39 -2.28
C GLN A 355 -20.81 -16.80 -2.95
N ALA A 356 -21.47 -17.57 -3.83
CA ALA A 356 -22.74 -17.17 -4.41
C ALA A 356 -23.89 -17.19 -3.38
N VAL A 357 -23.92 -18.17 -2.47
CA VAL A 357 -24.87 -18.20 -1.36
C VAL A 357 -24.67 -16.97 -0.45
N ASN A 358 -23.42 -16.60 -0.15
CA ASN A 358 -23.09 -15.35 0.55
C ASN A 358 -23.55 -14.12 -0.24
N GLY A 359 -23.33 -14.10 -1.55
CA GLY A 359 -23.74 -13.02 -2.45
C GLY A 359 -25.26 -12.81 -2.48
N LEU A 360 -26.06 -13.88 -2.34
CA LEU A 360 -27.51 -13.76 -2.14
C LEU A 360 -27.84 -13.08 -0.82
N GLY A 361 -27.13 -13.41 0.26
CA GLY A 361 -27.27 -12.71 1.55
C GLY A 361 -27.00 -11.21 1.42
N TRP A 362 -25.89 -10.85 0.77
CA TRP A 362 -25.55 -9.45 0.46
C TRP A 362 -26.62 -8.75 -0.38
N TYR A 363 -27.21 -9.44 -1.38
CA TYR A 363 -28.28 -8.89 -2.19
C TYR A 363 -29.53 -8.56 -1.35
N TYR A 364 -29.96 -9.48 -0.49
CA TYR A 364 -31.12 -9.25 0.38
C TYR A 364 -30.87 -8.16 1.41
N HIS A 365 -29.66 -8.09 1.97
CA HIS A 365 -29.24 -7.01 2.85
C HIS A 365 -29.27 -5.64 2.15
N THR A 366 -28.59 -5.53 1.00
CA THR A 366 -28.30 -4.24 0.37
C THR A 366 -29.45 -3.70 -0.47
N PHE A 367 -30.07 -4.55 -1.30
CA PHE A 367 -31.12 -4.11 -2.24
C PHE A 367 -32.54 -4.31 -1.73
N LYS A 368 -32.77 -5.29 -0.85
CA LYS A 368 -34.10 -5.59 -0.32
C LYS A 368 -34.29 -5.15 1.13
N ARG A 369 -33.20 -4.85 1.86
CA ARG A 369 -33.21 -4.58 3.30
C ARG A 369 -33.97 -5.65 4.11
N ASP A 370 -33.90 -6.88 3.63
CA ASP A 370 -34.51 -8.06 4.26
C ASP A 370 -33.41 -8.78 5.06
N TYR A 371 -33.14 -8.28 6.27
CA TYR A 371 -32.06 -8.78 7.12
C TYR A 371 -32.30 -10.21 7.61
N ALA A 372 -33.56 -10.62 7.76
CA ALA A 372 -33.91 -11.98 8.12
C ALA A 372 -33.52 -12.98 7.02
N LYS A 373 -33.86 -12.67 5.75
CA LYS A 373 -33.39 -13.50 4.63
C LYS A 373 -31.88 -13.40 4.44
N ALA A 374 -31.29 -12.22 4.61
CA ALA A 374 -29.84 -12.06 4.53
C ALA A 374 -29.12 -12.98 5.53
N ALA A 375 -29.51 -12.93 6.80
CA ALA A 375 -28.99 -13.81 7.85
C ALA A 375 -29.18 -15.29 7.52
N LYS A 376 -30.36 -15.69 6.99
CA LYS A 376 -30.61 -17.09 6.57
C LYS A 376 -29.62 -17.56 5.49
N TYR A 377 -29.37 -16.73 4.48
CA TYR A 377 -28.39 -17.06 3.43
C TYR A 377 -26.96 -17.06 3.97
N TRP A 378 -26.60 -16.11 4.83
CA TRP A 378 -25.27 -16.05 5.41
C TRP A 378 -25.00 -17.20 6.39
N LEU A 379 -25.96 -17.64 7.21
CA LEU A 379 -25.84 -18.86 8.02
C LEU A 379 -25.62 -20.10 7.14
N LYS A 380 -26.34 -20.19 6.01
CA LYS A 380 -26.13 -21.28 5.04
C LYS A 380 -24.72 -21.23 4.44
N ALA A 381 -24.24 -20.05 4.04
CA ALA A 381 -22.91 -19.88 3.48
C ALA A 381 -21.78 -20.10 4.51
N GLU A 382 -22.00 -19.71 5.77
CA GLU A 382 -21.11 -19.97 6.90
C GLU A 382 -20.93 -21.48 7.14
N ALA A 383 -22.04 -22.23 7.14
CA ALA A 383 -22.03 -23.69 7.25
C ALA A 383 -21.30 -24.37 6.08
N MET A 384 -21.24 -23.70 4.92
CA MET A 384 -20.44 -24.12 3.76
C MET A 384 -18.99 -23.58 3.80
N GLY A 385 -18.59 -22.92 4.88
CA GLY A 385 -17.23 -22.46 5.12
C GLY A 385 -16.92 -21.02 4.72
N SER A 386 -17.86 -20.24 4.16
CA SER A 386 -17.56 -18.87 3.67
C SER A 386 -17.15 -17.90 4.78
N PRO A 387 -15.91 -17.38 4.78
CA PRO A 387 -15.47 -16.37 5.75
C PRO A 387 -16.22 -15.05 5.64
N GLU A 388 -16.59 -14.63 4.42
CA GLU A 388 -17.34 -13.39 4.17
C GLU A 388 -18.73 -13.46 4.79
N ALA A 389 -19.40 -14.62 4.72
CA ALA A 389 -20.70 -14.82 5.35
C ALA A 389 -20.59 -14.76 6.88
N THR A 390 -19.56 -15.42 7.46
CA THR A 390 -19.26 -15.35 8.89
C THR A 390 -19.07 -13.89 9.33
N PHE A 391 -18.31 -13.11 8.56
CA PHE A 391 -18.10 -11.69 8.82
C PHE A 391 -19.40 -10.89 8.76
N ASN A 392 -20.21 -11.08 7.71
CA ASN A 392 -21.48 -10.37 7.54
C ASN A 392 -22.47 -10.63 8.69
N LEU A 393 -22.49 -11.84 9.24
CA LEU A 393 -23.27 -12.15 10.46
C LEU A 393 -22.77 -11.36 11.67
N GLY A 394 -21.46 -11.20 11.81
CA GLY A 394 -20.85 -10.33 12.82
C GLY A 394 -21.27 -8.87 12.67
N VAL A 395 -21.31 -8.35 11.44
CA VAL A 395 -21.79 -6.99 11.14
C VAL A 395 -23.27 -6.83 11.53
N LEU A 396 -24.14 -7.80 11.21
CA LEU A 396 -25.54 -7.75 11.63
C LEU A 396 -25.70 -7.65 13.15
N HIS A 397 -24.90 -8.38 13.93
CA HIS A 397 -24.91 -8.27 15.39
C HIS A 397 -24.37 -6.91 15.86
N LEU A 398 -23.30 -6.40 15.24
CA LEU A 398 -22.70 -5.13 15.59
C LEU A 398 -23.68 -3.96 15.36
N ASP A 399 -24.42 -4.02 14.26
CA ASP A 399 -25.40 -2.99 13.87
C ASP A 399 -26.75 -3.15 14.57
N GLY A 400 -27.00 -4.30 15.20
CA GLY A 400 -28.26 -4.62 15.87
C GLY A 400 -29.40 -4.97 14.89
N LEU A 401 -29.04 -5.49 13.72
CA LEU A 401 -29.94 -5.87 12.63
C LEU A 401 -30.13 -7.40 12.54
N TYR A 402 -29.45 -8.16 13.39
CA TYR A 402 -29.57 -9.61 13.42
C TYR A 402 -30.99 -10.04 13.86
N PRO A 403 -31.67 -10.93 13.11
CA PRO A 403 -33.05 -11.31 13.41
C PRO A 403 -33.17 -12.07 14.75
N GLY A 404 -34.18 -11.70 15.54
CA GLY A 404 -34.46 -12.35 16.83
C GLY A 404 -33.60 -11.87 18.00
N THR A 405 -32.67 -10.94 17.79
CA THR A 405 -31.91 -10.29 18.87
C THR A 405 -32.21 -8.80 18.93
N ALA A 406 -32.54 -8.29 20.11
CA ALA A 406 -32.82 -6.87 20.30
C ALA A 406 -31.51 -6.08 20.50
N GLY A 407 -31.29 -5.06 19.66
CA GLY A 407 -30.17 -4.13 19.79
C GLY A 407 -28.80 -4.71 19.38
N ARG A 408 -27.76 -3.90 19.56
CA ARG A 408 -26.38 -4.22 19.18
C ARG A 408 -25.77 -5.23 20.14
N ASN A 409 -25.11 -6.26 19.61
CA ASN A 409 -24.39 -7.27 20.38
C ASN A 409 -22.92 -7.33 19.98
N ARG A 410 -22.08 -6.57 20.69
CA ARG A 410 -20.64 -6.48 20.44
C ARG A 410 -19.90 -7.79 20.71
N THR A 411 -20.28 -8.54 21.74
CA THR A 411 -19.62 -9.81 22.10
C THR A 411 -19.87 -10.87 21.04
N ALA A 412 -21.12 -11.00 20.57
CA ALA A 412 -21.44 -11.90 19.46
C ALA A 412 -20.73 -11.50 18.18
N ALA A 413 -20.75 -10.20 17.82
CA ALA A 413 -20.04 -9.68 16.66
C ALA A 413 -18.54 -10.02 16.71
N ALA A 414 -17.89 -9.82 17.86
CA ALA A 414 -16.49 -10.15 18.04
C ALA A 414 -16.19 -11.64 17.86
N GLY A 415 -17.07 -12.52 18.33
CA GLY A 415 -16.96 -13.97 18.08
C GLY A 415 -17.04 -14.33 16.58
N TYR A 416 -17.96 -13.70 15.84
CA TYR A 416 -18.04 -13.89 14.38
C TYR A 416 -16.83 -13.31 13.64
N PHE A 417 -16.36 -12.12 14.01
CA PHE A 417 -15.16 -11.53 13.41
C PHE A 417 -13.92 -12.38 13.65
N TYR A 418 -13.78 -12.96 14.84
CA TYR A 418 -12.71 -13.91 15.15
C TYR A 418 -12.77 -15.15 14.26
N LYS A 419 -13.93 -15.81 14.18
CA LYS A 419 -14.13 -16.97 13.30
C LYS A 419 -13.86 -16.65 11.82
N ALA A 420 -14.22 -15.44 11.37
CA ALA A 420 -13.94 -14.99 10.01
C ALA A 420 -12.43 -14.76 9.81
N ALA A 421 -11.75 -14.19 10.79
CA ALA A 421 -10.31 -13.94 10.76
C ALA A 421 -9.48 -15.23 10.76
N GLU A 422 -9.89 -16.27 11.51
CA GLU A 422 -9.26 -17.59 11.48
C GLU A 422 -9.29 -18.23 10.08
N LYS A 423 -10.28 -17.84 9.27
CA LYS A 423 -10.42 -18.24 7.86
C LYS A 423 -9.82 -17.21 6.88
N GLY A 424 -9.06 -16.23 7.36
CA GLY A 424 -8.33 -15.26 6.55
C GLY A 424 -9.13 -14.02 6.09
N HIS A 425 -10.32 -13.76 6.64
CA HIS A 425 -11.14 -12.60 6.26
C HIS A 425 -10.50 -11.27 6.70
N MET A 426 -10.07 -10.44 5.74
CA MET A 426 -9.31 -9.21 6.00
C MET A 426 -10.01 -8.23 6.96
N GLU A 427 -11.27 -7.88 6.72
CA GLU A 427 -11.97 -6.92 7.60
C GLU A 427 -12.28 -7.52 8.97
N GLY A 428 -12.49 -8.84 9.04
CA GLY A 428 -12.68 -9.55 10.31
C GLY A 428 -11.41 -9.51 11.17
N THR A 429 -10.27 -9.79 10.53
CA THR A 429 -8.93 -9.66 11.12
C THR A 429 -8.69 -8.23 11.64
N LEU A 430 -9.08 -7.21 10.88
CA LEU A 430 -8.91 -5.81 11.29
C LEU A 430 -9.80 -5.41 12.47
N HIS A 431 -11.04 -5.92 12.55
CA HIS A 431 -11.87 -5.72 13.74
C HIS A 431 -11.27 -6.39 14.98
N CYS A 432 -10.76 -7.60 14.83
CA CYS A 432 -10.07 -8.29 15.93
C CYS A 432 -8.78 -7.58 16.36
N SER A 433 -7.99 -7.04 15.44
CA SER A 433 -6.82 -6.23 15.80
C SER A 433 -7.22 -4.99 16.60
N GLN A 434 -8.36 -4.37 16.26
CA GLN A 434 -8.91 -3.26 17.03
C GLN A 434 -9.38 -3.69 18.43
N PHE A 435 -9.96 -4.88 18.59
CA PHE A 435 -10.30 -5.39 19.91
C PHE A 435 -9.05 -5.66 20.76
N TYR A 436 -8.01 -6.27 20.18
CA TYR A 436 -6.74 -6.50 20.89
C TYR A 436 -6.04 -5.19 21.29
N ILE A 437 -5.98 -4.16 20.45
CA ILE A 437 -5.30 -2.91 20.83
C ILE A 437 -6.05 -2.15 21.93
N THR A 438 -7.38 -2.27 21.96
CA THR A 438 -8.24 -1.55 22.91
C THR A 438 -8.49 -2.32 24.21
N GLY A 439 -8.48 -3.66 24.18
CA GLY A 439 -8.79 -4.51 25.33
C GLY A 439 -10.22 -4.34 25.84
N ASN A 440 -11.16 -3.94 24.98
CA ASN A 440 -12.49 -3.49 25.39
C ASN A 440 -13.51 -4.63 25.58
N LEU A 441 -13.12 -5.89 25.37
CA LEU A 441 -13.96 -7.07 25.52
C LEU A 441 -13.23 -8.13 26.36
N PRO A 442 -13.93 -8.84 27.27
CA PRO A 442 -13.30 -9.89 28.07
C PRO A 442 -12.62 -11.00 27.25
N SER A 443 -13.17 -11.35 26.09
CA SER A 443 -12.60 -12.33 25.16
C SER A 443 -11.40 -11.82 24.35
N PHE A 444 -11.15 -10.51 24.37
CA PHE A 444 -10.03 -9.85 23.70
C PHE A 444 -9.26 -9.02 24.74
N PRO A 445 -8.50 -9.66 25.64
CA PRO A 445 -7.62 -8.93 26.54
C PRO A 445 -6.66 -8.07 25.72
N ARG A 446 -6.27 -6.92 26.27
CA ARG A 446 -5.39 -5.99 25.56
C ARG A 446 -4.07 -6.65 25.20
N ASP A 447 -3.74 -6.68 23.91
CA ASP A 447 -2.55 -7.32 23.36
C ASP A 447 -2.05 -6.52 22.14
N PRO A 448 -1.20 -5.51 22.33
CA PRO A 448 -0.72 -4.66 21.24
C PRO A 448 0.08 -5.42 20.19
N GLU A 449 0.81 -6.46 20.58
CA GLU A 449 1.62 -7.24 19.64
C GLU A 449 0.73 -8.03 18.69
N LYS A 450 -0.29 -8.76 19.20
CA LYS A 450 -1.28 -9.42 18.34
C LYS A 450 -2.02 -8.41 17.47
N ALA A 451 -2.34 -7.24 18.00
CA ALA A 451 -2.97 -6.19 17.21
C ALA A 451 -2.10 -5.77 16.02
N VAL A 452 -0.80 -5.55 16.24
CA VAL A 452 0.16 -5.25 15.16
C VAL A 452 0.21 -6.40 14.15
N LEU A 453 0.38 -7.64 14.60
CA LEU A 453 0.48 -8.81 13.70
C LEU A 453 -0.75 -8.95 12.81
N TRP A 454 -1.95 -8.78 13.35
CA TRP A 454 -3.20 -8.90 12.61
C TRP A 454 -3.41 -7.73 11.64
N ALA A 455 -3.08 -6.49 12.04
CA ALA A 455 -3.13 -5.34 11.15
C ALA A 455 -2.08 -5.45 10.03
N LYS A 456 -0.85 -5.87 10.36
CA LYS A 456 0.25 -6.13 9.43
C LYS A 456 -0.15 -7.16 8.38
N TYR A 457 -0.73 -8.29 8.78
CA TYR A 457 -1.22 -9.32 7.85
C TYR A 457 -2.17 -8.77 6.77
N VAL A 458 -3.05 -7.83 7.13
CA VAL A 458 -3.97 -7.21 6.17
C VAL A 458 -3.27 -6.13 5.34
N ALA A 459 -2.38 -5.34 5.95
CA ALA A 459 -1.60 -4.32 5.25
C ALA A 459 -0.67 -4.91 4.19
N GLU A 460 -0.06 -6.07 4.46
CA GLU A 460 0.83 -6.79 3.54
C GLU A 460 0.12 -7.33 2.29
N LYS A 461 -1.21 -7.31 2.25
CA LYS A 461 -2.00 -7.66 1.05
C LYS A 461 -2.30 -6.47 0.15
N ASN A 462 -1.75 -5.29 0.45
CA ASN A 462 -2.03 -4.08 -0.33
C ASN A 462 -1.44 -4.16 -1.75
N GLY A 463 -2.26 -3.86 -2.76
CA GLY A 463 -1.86 -4.05 -4.16
C GLY A 463 -0.70 -3.16 -4.62
N TYR A 464 -0.51 -1.99 -4.00
CA TYR A 464 0.62 -1.11 -4.31
C TYR A 464 1.96 -1.73 -3.90
N LEU A 465 1.98 -2.53 -2.84
CA LEU A 465 3.16 -3.30 -2.47
C LEU A 465 3.41 -4.42 -3.48
N GLY A 466 2.36 -5.13 -3.88
CA GLY A 466 2.46 -6.21 -4.87
C GLY A 466 3.04 -5.72 -6.19
N HIS A 467 2.66 -4.52 -6.63
CA HIS A 467 3.24 -3.91 -7.83
C HIS A 467 4.76 -3.71 -7.74
N PHE A 468 5.27 -3.21 -6.62
CA PHE A 468 6.72 -3.02 -6.43
C PHE A 468 7.47 -4.35 -6.45
N ILE A 469 6.94 -5.36 -5.77
CA ILE A 469 7.53 -6.70 -5.72
C ILE A 469 7.53 -7.35 -7.12
N GLN A 470 6.40 -7.26 -7.84
CA GLN A 470 6.28 -7.78 -9.20
C GLN A 470 7.23 -7.07 -10.16
N LYS A 471 7.36 -5.74 -10.05
CA LYS A 471 8.27 -4.95 -10.87
C LYS A 471 9.74 -5.32 -10.61
N ALA A 472 10.13 -5.50 -9.35
CA ALA A 472 11.47 -5.96 -9.00
C ALA A 472 11.78 -7.35 -9.58
N LEU A 473 10.84 -8.29 -9.45
CA LEU A 473 10.97 -9.65 -9.96
C LEU A 473 11.07 -9.67 -11.50
N LYS A 474 10.23 -8.90 -12.19
CA LYS A 474 10.27 -8.76 -13.65
C LYS A 474 11.62 -8.21 -14.11
N ALA A 475 12.08 -7.12 -13.48
CA ALA A 475 13.38 -6.53 -13.78
C ALA A 475 14.54 -7.51 -13.55
N TYR A 476 14.49 -8.31 -12.48
CA TYR A 476 15.49 -9.35 -12.22
C TYR A 476 15.51 -10.40 -13.34
N LEU A 477 14.35 -10.91 -13.75
CA LEU A 477 14.21 -11.91 -14.82
C LEU A 477 14.61 -11.37 -16.21
N GLU A 478 14.53 -10.06 -16.39
CA GLU A 478 14.97 -9.35 -17.61
C GLU A 478 16.43 -8.89 -17.54
N LEU A 479 17.15 -9.26 -16.46
CA LEU A 479 18.54 -8.88 -16.19
C LEU A 479 18.75 -7.35 -16.05
N SER A 480 17.68 -6.60 -15.77
CA SER A 480 17.70 -5.17 -15.45
C SER A 480 18.10 -4.97 -13.98
N TRP A 481 19.39 -5.16 -13.69
CA TRP A 481 19.88 -5.26 -12.31
C TRP A 481 19.67 -3.98 -11.48
N ASN A 482 19.82 -2.79 -12.08
CA ASN A 482 19.59 -1.53 -11.37
C ASN A 482 18.13 -1.35 -10.95
N GLU A 483 17.20 -1.68 -11.86
CA GLU A 483 15.78 -1.59 -11.59
C GLU A 483 15.35 -2.63 -10.55
N ALA A 484 15.84 -3.88 -10.68
CA ALA A 484 15.62 -4.93 -9.68
C ALA A 484 16.13 -4.49 -8.29
N LEU A 485 17.35 -3.94 -8.24
CA LEU A 485 17.96 -3.45 -6.99
C LEU A 485 17.13 -2.33 -6.37
N LEU A 486 16.70 -1.35 -7.16
CA LEU A 486 15.86 -0.24 -6.70
C LEU A 486 14.54 -0.74 -6.12
N TYR A 487 13.77 -1.53 -6.87
CA TYR A 487 12.43 -1.94 -6.44
C TYR A 487 12.47 -2.95 -5.29
N TYR A 488 13.45 -3.85 -5.25
CA TYR A 488 13.66 -4.71 -4.07
C TYR A 488 14.09 -3.89 -2.85
N ALA A 489 14.96 -2.87 -2.98
CA ALA A 489 15.32 -1.99 -1.87
C ALA A 489 14.09 -1.27 -1.31
N LEU A 490 13.26 -0.70 -2.18
CA LEU A 490 12.02 -0.03 -1.79
C LEU A 490 11.11 -1.01 -1.03
N SER A 491 10.75 -2.15 -1.61
CA SER A 491 9.84 -3.10 -0.95
C SER A 491 10.44 -3.77 0.31
N ALA A 492 11.76 -4.02 0.35
CA ALA A 492 12.44 -4.60 1.52
C ALA A 492 12.38 -3.70 2.76
N GLU A 493 12.50 -2.38 2.57
CA GLU A 493 12.38 -1.39 3.65
C GLU A 493 10.95 -1.26 4.19
N THR A 494 9.94 -1.82 3.51
CA THR A 494 8.59 -1.94 4.08
C THR A 494 8.42 -3.10 5.06
N GLY A 495 9.46 -3.92 5.27
CA GLY A 495 9.44 -5.03 6.22
C GLY A 495 8.99 -6.37 5.66
N ILE A 496 8.89 -6.49 4.33
CA ILE A 496 8.44 -7.70 3.65
C ILE A 496 9.59 -8.67 3.48
N GLU A 497 9.49 -9.80 4.17
CA GLU A 497 10.52 -10.85 4.21
C GLU A 497 11.01 -11.23 2.81
N VAL A 498 10.11 -11.58 1.88
CA VAL A 498 10.48 -12.00 0.53
C VAL A 498 11.30 -10.95 -0.21
N SER A 499 10.98 -9.67 -0.03
CA SER A 499 11.77 -8.58 -0.64
C SER A 499 13.13 -8.44 0.02
N GLN A 500 13.22 -8.59 1.34
CA GLN A 500 14.49 -8.55 2.07
C GLN A 500 15.41 -9.69 1.63
N THR A 501 14.89 -10.90 1.56
CA THR A 501 15.64 -12.07 1.12
C THR A 501 16.07 -11.99 -0.34
N ASN A 502 15.18 -11.53 -1.23
CA ASN A 502 15.52 -11.35 -2.65
C ASN A 502 16.56 -10.25 -2.86
N LEU A 503 16.49 -9.16 -2.09
CA LEU A 503 17.50 -8.10 -2.12
C LEU A 503 18.86 -8.62 -1.64
N ALA A 504 18.88 -9.35 -0.52
CA ALA A 504 20.10 -9.95 0.00
C ALA A 504 20.73 -10.89 -1.04
N ARG A 505 19.92 -11.73 -1.69
CA ARG A 505 20.35 -12.62 -2.76
C ARG A 505 20.92 -11.87 -3.97
N LEU A 506 20.24 -10.82 -4.43
CA LEU A 506 20.75 -9.98 -5.52
C LEU A 506 22.09 -9.33 -5.14
N CYS A 507 22.25 -8.92 -3.89
CA CYS A 507 23.51 -8.38 -3.38
C CYS A 507 24.65 -9.40 -3.36
N GLU A 508 24.37 -10.68 -3.11
CA GLU A 508 25.34 -11.77 -3.24
C GLU A 508 25.74 -12.05 -4.69
N GLU A 509 24.77 -12.03 -5.61
CA GLU A 509 25.00 -12.34 -7.03
C GLU A 509 25.71 -11.21 -7.79
N LYS A 510 25.50 -9.95 -7.35
CA LYS A 510 26.02 -8.74 -8.01
C LYS A 510 26.85 -7.87 -7.04
N PRO A 511 27.90 -8.39 -6.39
CA PRO A 511 28.62 -7.69 -5.34
C PRO A 511 29.28 -6.39 -5.81
N ASN A 512 29.74 -6.33 -7.07
CA ASN A 512 30.33 -5.12 -7.65
C ASN A 512 29.29 -4.01 -7.86
N LEU A 513 28.06 -4.38 -8.24
CA LEU A 513 26.96 -3.44 -8.39
C LEU A 513 26.57 -2.86 -7.04
N THR A 514 26.45 -3.72 -6.03
CA THR A 514 25.89 -3.34 -4.73
C THR A 514 26.89 -2.58 -3.88
N LYS A 515 28.19 -2.94 -3.91
CA LYS A 515 29.27 -2.14 -3.29
C LYS A 515 29.34 -0.71 -3.83
N ARG A 516 28.88 -0.48 -5.07
CA ARG A 516 28.87 0.87 -5.66
C ARG A 516 27.78 1.76 -5.08
N TYR A 517 26.64 1.19 -4.68
CA TYR A 517 25.44 1.95 -4.34
C TYR A 517 24.96 1.80 -2.90
N PHE A 518 25.41 0.79 -2.16
CA PHE A 518 25.07 0.63 -0.74
C PHE A 518 26.23 1.10 0.13
N ALA A 519 25.92 1.91 1.14
CA ALA A 519 26.88 2.37 2.13
C ALA A 519 27.20 1.31 3.19
N THR A 520 26.31 0.35 3.40
CA THR A 520 26.43 -0.75 4.38
C THR A 520 26.50 -2.09 3.68
N ASP A 521 26.92 -3.13 4.41
CA ASP A 521 26.84 -4.51 3.92
C ASP A 521 25.37 -4.89 3.64
N CYS A 522 25.00 -4.83 2.36
CA CYS A 522 23.65 -5.16 1.91
C CYS A 522 23.27 -6.61 2.24
N VAL A 523 24.20 -7.55 2.04
CA VAL A 523 23.92 -8.98 2.21
C VAL A 523 23.59 -9.26 3.67
N TRP A 524 24.48 -8.84 4.58
CA TRP A 524 24.28 -9.05 6.01
C TRP A 524 23.03 -8.34 6.53
N LYS A 525 22.83 -7.06 6.14
CA LYS A 525 21.69 -6.26 6.61
C LYS A 525 20.36 -6.95 6.28
N TYR A 526 20.15 -7.34 5.02
CA TYR A 526 18.84 -7.82 4.59
C TYR A 526 18.58 -9.30 4.93
N TYR A 527 19.61 -10.16 5.00
CA TYR A 527 19.40 -11.49 5.59
C TYR A 527 19.02 -11.39 7.07
N ASN A 528 19.71 -10.55 7.86
CA ASN A 528 19.37 -10.32 9.26
C ASN A 528 17.94 -9.78 9.44
N PHE A 529 17.50 -8.87 8.57
CA PHE A 529 16.11 -8.43 8.55
C PHE A 529 15.13 -9.56 8.23
N SER A 530 15.45 -10.43 7.27
CA SER A 530 14.57 -11.53 6.87
C SER A 530 14.40 -12.62 7.95
N ILE A 531 15.47 -13.01 8.65
CA ILE A 531 15.42 -14.08 9.67
C ILE A 531 14.60 -13.73 10.91
N SER A 532 14.33 -12.44 11.07
CA SER A 532 13.64 -11.91 12.22
C SER A 532 12.14 -11.74 12.00
N GLN A 533 11.64 -12.24 10.87
CA GLN A 533 10.23 -12.36 10.52
C GLN A 533 9.71 -13.74 10.92
N SER A 534 8.43 -13.84 11.30
CA SER A 534 7.82 -15.10 11.79
C SER A 534 7.82 -16.25 10.78
N SER A 535 7.98 -15.97 9.49
CA SER A 535 8.02 -16.93 8.39
C SER A 535 9.37 -16.92 7.65
N ALA A 536 10.46 -16.65 8.38
CA ALA A 536 11.81 -16.62 7.84
C ALA A 536 12.16 -17.94 7.13
N PRO A 537 12.77 -17.89 5.93
CA PRO A 537 13.14 -19.08 5.21
C PRO A 537 14.38 -19.71 5.85
N SER A 538 14.43 -21.04 5.90
CA SER A 538 15.52 -21.79 6.54
C SER A 538 16.91 -21.42 6.02
N PHE A 539 17.04 -21.14 4.72
CA PHE A 539 18.32 -20.76 4.12
C PHE A 539 18.83 -19.39 4.59
N ALA A 540 17.95 -18.48 5.00
CA ALA A 540 18.38 -17.16 5.49
C ALA A 540 19.11 -17.27 6.84
N TYR A 541 18.85 -18.32 7.63
CA TYR A 541 19.58 -18.60 8.88
C TYR A 541 21.00 -19.15 8.64
N LEU A 542 21.30 -19.60 7.42
CA LEU A 542 22.63 -20.10 7.03
C LEU A 542 23.57 -19.00 6.53
N LYS A 543 23.06 -17.77 6.46
CA LYS A 543 23.73 -16.58 5.93
C LYS A 543 23.96 -15.59 7.06
#